data_AF-A0A2D8EVD1-F1
#
_entry.id   AF-A0A2D8EVD1-F1
#
_cell.length_a   1.000
_cell.length_b   1.000
_cell.length_c   1.000
_cell.angle_alpha   90.00
_cell.angle_beta   90.00
_cell.angle_gamma   90.00
#
_symmetry.space_group_name_H-M   'P 1'
#
loop_
_entity.id
_entity.type
_entity.pdbx_description
1 polymer ?
#
loop_
_entity_poly.entity_id
_entity_poly.type
_entity_poly.pdbx_seq_one_letter_code
_entity_poly.pdbx_strand_id
1 'polypeptide(L)'
;MITKEKAMTTKKDNLPSQINLEQMAGQGQEFVTARDQKLPILKILYANSPVLDETDGKYVETAKQGDIWSETSGKVWKGKKGVIVVPCLYINTFNEWKDKGDSPGRPVDIHRDPSIMSKTTRGTDNKDRLENGNYVEDTGNHFVFILDEDYNPLEQALITMKSTQKKKSKTWNSMIMSRRTQGKNGMFNPPSWSTAYRLTTTKESNSQNSWYGWVVDFDKFLNTQENLKLLETTQAFYQSAMKSDIFGKVNFADENQVVGNNKEGIPF
;
A
#
# COMPACT_ATOMS: atom_id res chain seq x y z
N MET A 1 17.99 77.13 34.76
CA MET A 1 18.25 76.24 33.60
C MET A 1 17.68 74.89 33.94
N ILE A 2 16.59 74.49 33.27
CA ILE A 2 15.81 73.28 33.59
C ILE A 2 16.27 72.14 32.71
N THR A 3 16.62 71.04 33.38
CA THR A 3 17.02 69.72 32.88
C THR A 3 15.94 69.11 31.98
N LYS A 4 16.33 68.53 30.84
CA LYS A 4 15.50 67.58 30.09
C LYS A 4 16.36 66.38 29.70
N GLU A 5 16.36 65.38 30.57
CA GLU A 5 16.77 64.02 30.24
C GLU A 5 15.77 63.46 29.22
N LYS A 6 16.26 63.09 28.03
CA LYS A 6 15.50 62.28 27.08
C LYS A 6 15.52 60.84 27.58
N ALA A 7 14.39 60.39 28.14
CA ALA A 7 14.14 58.98 28.40
C ALA A 7 14.12 58.21 27.06
N MET A 8 15.11 57.35 26.84
CA MET A 8 15.06 56.34 25.78
C MET A 8 14.06 55.26 26.18
N THR A 9 12.91 55.25 25.53
CA THR A 9 11.94 54.16 25.63
C THR A 9 12.50 52.97 24.85
N THR A 10 13.03 51.97 25.55
CA THR A 10 13.40 50.67 24.99
C THR A 10 12.12 50.01 24.49
N LYS A 11 11.87 50.02 23.18
CA LYS A 11 10.92 49.11 22.56
C LYS A 11 11.43 47.69 22.83
N LYS A 12 10.71 46.92 23.65
CA LYS A 12 10.86 45.47 23.68
C LYS A 12 10.50 44.98 22.29
N ASP A 13 11.49 44.54 21.54
CA ASP A 13 11.26 43.72 20.36
C ASP A 13 10.41 42.53 20.81
N ASN A 14 9.17 42.47 20.32
CA ASN A 14 8.39 41.24 20.35
C ASN A 14 9.14 40.25 19.46
N LEU A 15 10.06 39.50 20.07
CA LEU A 15 10.63 38.30 19.47
C LEU A 15 9.47 37.46 18.93
N PRO A 16 9.52 36.98 17.67
CA PRO A 16 8.49 36.12 17.14
C PRO A 16 8.26 34.97 18.11
N SER A 17 7.00 34.75 18.48
CA SER A 17 6.57 33.64 19.33
C SER A 17 7.27 32.36 18.91
N GLN A 18 8.01 31.74 19.84
CA GLN A 18 8.72 30.49 19.60
C GLN A 18 7.74 29.47 19.01
N ILE A 19 7.98 29.04 17.77
CA ILE A 19 7.16 28.04 17.10
C ILE A 19 7.35 26.71 17.84
N ASN A 20 6.32 26.26 18.56
CA ASN A 20 6.30 24.96 19.23
C ASN A 20 5.64 23.93 18.31
N LEU A 21 6.47 23.17 17.59
CA LEU A 21 6.00 22.19 16.61
C LEU A 21 5.17 21.06 17.23
N GLU A 22 5.41 20.68 18.49
CA GLU A 22 4.63 19.63 19.15
C GLU A 22 3.19 20.09 19.44
N GLN A 23 3.02 21.34 19.88
CA GLN A 23 1.69 21.94 20.10
C GLN A 23 0.96 22.25 18.78
N MET A 24 1.71 22.41 17.70
CA MET A 24 1.19 22.67 16.36
C MET A 24 1.08 21.39 15.51
N ALA A 25 1.25 20.21 16.12
CA ALA A 25 1.16 18.94 15.42
C ALA A 25 -0.23 18.75 14.78
N GLY A 26 -0.24 18.38 13.50
CA GLY A 26 -1.47 18.18 12.72
C GLY A 26 -2.04 19.44 12.08
N GLN A 27 -1.48 20.63 12.34
CA GLN A 27 -1.87 21.85 11.61
C GLN A 27 -1.58 21.70 10.11
N GLY A 28 -2.54 22.07 9.27
CA GLY A 28 -2.49 21.91 7.81
C GLY A 28 -2.91 20.52 7.29
N GLN A 29 -3.37 19.62 8.17
CA GLN A 29 -3.89 18.29 7.82
C GLN A 29 -5.34 18.08 8.25
N GLU A 30 -6.04 19.14 8.68
CA GLU A 30 -7.37 19.08 9.31
C GLU A 30 -8.43 18.42 8.41
N PHE A 31 -8.25 18.51 7.10
CA PHE A 31 -9.16 17.96 6.09
C PHE A 31 -8.51 16.87 5.22
N VAL A 32 -7.30 16.44 5.55
CA VAL A 32 -6.65 15.33 4.84
C VAL A 32 -7.15 14.02 5.45
N THR A 33 -7.96 13.30 4.67
CA THR A 33 -8.48 11.99 5.06
C THR A 33 -7.63 10.86 4.46
N ALA A 34 -7.88 9.62 4.88
CA ALA A 34 -7.28 8.46 4.25
C ALA A 34 -7.62 8.31 2.76
N ARG A 35 -8.67 9.00 2.25
CA ARG A 35 -9.00 9.03 0.81
C ARG A 35 -8.07 9.98 0.04
N ASP A 36 -7.52 10.98 0.71
CA ASP A 36 -6.62 11.97 0.14
C ASP A 36 -5.15 11.51 0.17
N GLN A 37 -4.87 10.44 0.91
CA GLN A 37 -3.56 9.81 0.99
C GLN A 37 -3.54 8.50 0.20
N LYS A 38 -2.79 8.49 -0.91
CA LYS A 38 -2.61 7.27 -1.69
C LYS A 38 -1.60 6.35 -1.01
N LEU A 39 -2.08 5.22 -0.50
CA LEU A 39 -1.21 4.15 0.00
C LEU A 39 -0.32 3.62 -1.14
N PRO A 40 1.03 3.66 -1.00
CA PRO A 40 1.93 3.12 -2.02
C PRO A 40 1.64 1.66 -2.36
N ILE A 41 1.64 1.32 -3.65
CA ILE A 41 1.46 -0.07 -4.09
C ILE A 41 2.83 -0.66 -4.39
N LEU A 42 3.16 -1.76 -3.70
CA LEU A 42 4.41 -2.48 -3.91
C LEU A 42 4.20 -3.56 -4.99
N LYS A 43 4.97 -3.46 -6.07
CA LYS A 43 4.84 -4.30 -7.28
C LYS A 43 6.15 -5.01 -7.59
N ILE A 44 6.04 -6.17 -8.24
CA ILE A 44 7.18 -6.79 -8.93
C ILE A 44 7.28 -6.15 -10.31
N LEU A 45 8.50 -5.80 -10.73
CA LEU A 45 8.76 -5.29 -12.07
C LEU A 45 8.72 -6.44 -13.09
N TYR A 46 7.88 -6.28 -14.11
CA TYR A 46 7.75 -7.15 -15.27
C TYR A 46 8.28 -6.47 -16.52
N ALA A 47 8.43 -7.22 -17.61
CA ALA A 47 8.97 -6.72 -18.88
C ALA A 47 8.33 -5.43 -19.42
N ASN A 48 7.03 -5.25 -19.19
CA ASN A 48 6.25 -4.09 -19.62
C ASN A 48 6.09 -3.03 -18.52
N SER A 49 6.87 -3.09 -17.44
CA SER A 49 6.78 -2.10 -16.37
C SER A 49 7.42 -0.78 -16.83
N PRO A 50 6.76 0.37 -16.65
CA PRO A 50 7.26 1.67 -17.12
C PRO A 50 8.63 2.03 -16.53
N VAL A 51 8.93 1.54 -15.32
CA VAL A 51 10.21 1.72 -14.64
C VAL A 51 11.39 1.14 -15.41
N LEU A 52 11.15 0.22 -16.36
CA LEU A 52 12.16 -0.40 -17.20
C LEU A 52 12.23 0.19 -18.62
N ASP A 53 11.33 1.11 -18.97
CA ASP A 53 11.28 1.75 -20.28
C ASP A 53 12.05 3.07 -20.25
N GLU A 54 13.16 3.15 -20.99
CA GLU A 54 14.03 4.35 -21.09
C GLU A 54 13.30 5.61 -21.56
N THR A 55 12.15 5.46 -22.22
CA THR A 55 11.35 6.58 -22.72
C THR A 55 10.28 7.06 -21.74
N ASP A 56 10.03 6.31 -20.67
CA ASP A 56 9.03 6.65 -19.64
C ASP A 56 9.66 7.53 -18.55
N GLY A 57 8.93 8.56 -18.08
CA GLY A 57 9.41 9.44 -17.02
C GLY A 57 9.63 8.76 -15.66
N LYS A 58 9.19 7.50 -15.50
CA LYS A 58 9.42 6.66 -14.31
C LYS A 58 10.62 5.74 -14.44
N TYR A 59 11.39 5.83 -15.53
CA TYR A 59 12.55 4.99 -15.77
C TYR A 59 13.56 5.04 -14.62
N VAL A 60 14.05 3.87 -14.21
CA VAL A 60 15.15 3.74 -13.25
C VAL A 60 16.20 2.84 -13.86
N GLU A 61 17.33 3.41 -14.28
CA GLU A 61 18.42 2.71 -15.00
C GLU A 61 18.91 1.44 -14.28
N THR A 62 18.96 1.48 -12.96
CA THR A 62 19.44 0.33 -12.18
C THR A 62 18.40 -0.77 -12.03
N ALA A 63 17.12 -0.51 -12.31
CA ALA A 63 16.01 -1.45 -12.11
C ALA A 63 16.03 -2.56 -13.17
N LYS A 64 15.62 -3.77 -12.76
CA LYS A 64 15.56 -4.94 -13.66
C LYS A 64 14.26 -5.71 -13.44
N GLN A 65 13.89 -6.55 -14.41
CA GLN A 65 12.77 -7.48 -14.22
C GLN A 65 12.99 -8.34 -12.97
N GLY A 66 11.93 -8.51 -12.19
CA GLY A 66 11.96 -9.19 -10.91
C GLY A 66 12.35 -8.29 -9.73
N ASP A 67 12.87 -7.09 -9.93
CA ASP A 67 13.04 -6.14 -8.83
C ASP A 67 11.68 -5.70 -8.27
N ILE A 68 11.69 -5.16 -7.07
CA ILE A 68 10.50 -4.72 -6.34
C ILE A 68 10.44 -3.20 -6.42
N TRP A 69 9.26 -2.64 -6.68
CA TRP A 69 9.07 -1.21 -6.85
C TRP A 69 7.86 -0.71 -6.07
N SER A 70 8.02 0.44 -5.40
CA SER A 70 6.93 1.16 -4.76
C SER A 70 6.44 2.26 -5.70
N GLU A 71 5.21 2.11 -6.19
CA GLU A 71 4.67 2.97 -7.26
C GLU A 71 4.60 4.44 -6.90
N THR A 72 4.35 4.75 -5.62
CA THR A 72 4.19 6.13 -5.16
C THR A 72 5.51 6.75 -4.72
N SER A 73 6.38 6.00 -4.03
CA SER A 73 7.67 6.54 -3.57
C SER A 73 8.79 6.45 -4.61
N GLY A 74 8.58 5.70 -5.70
CA GLY A 74 9.58 5.48 -6.75
C GLY A 74 10.72 4.56 -6.35
N LYS A 75 10.74 4.07 -5.11
CA LYS A 75 11.83 3.27 -4.57
C LYS A 75 11.88 1.88 -5.21
N VAL A 76 13.08 1.43 -5.58
CA VAL A 76 13.35 0.12 -6.16
C VAL A 76 14.24 -0.69 -5.22
N TRP A 77 13.85 -1.93 -4.94
CA TRP A 77 14.65 -2.91 -4.20
C TRP A 77 15.00 -4.10 -5.08
N LYS A 78 16.19 -4.67 -4.86
CA LYS A 78 16.64 -5.84 -5.61
C LYS A 78 15.81 -7.06 -5.26
N GLY A 79 15.22 -7.71 -6.27
CA GLY A 79 14.29 -8.82 -6.07
C GLY A 79 14.85 -9.98 -5.25
N LYS A 80 16.13 -10.33 -5.49
CA LYS A 80 16.86 -11.37 -4.73
C LYS A 80 17.17 -10.98 -3.28
N LYS A 81 17.45 -9.70 -3.00
CA LYS A 81 17.70 -9.20 -1.64
C LYS A 81 16.38 -9.06 -0.86
N GLY A 82 15.33 -8.67 -1.58
CA GLY A 82 13.98 -8.50 -1.08
C GLY A 82 13.81 -7.25 -0.23
N VAL A 83 12.65 -7.20 0.42
CA VAL A 83 12.26 -6.19 1.40
C VAL A 83 11.82 -6.86 2.70
N ILE A 84 12.06 -6.21 3.84
CA ILE A 84 11.51 -6.66 5.12
C ILE A 84 10.18 -5.94 5.32
N VAL A 85 9.13 -6.68 5.66
CA VAL A 85 7.80 -6.12 5.87
C VAL A 85 7.14 -6.69 7.11
N VAL A 86 6.24 -5.90 7.69
CA VAL A 86 5.33 -6.29 8.77
C VAL A 86 3.90 -6.26 8.24
N PRO A 87 3.17 -7.40 8.17
CA PRO A 87 1.78 -7.42 7.74
C PRO A 87 0.88 -6.83 8.84
N CYS A 88 0.24 -5.71 8.53
CA CYS A 88 -0.60 -4.98 9.46
C CYS A 88 -2.08 -5.33 9.32
N LEU A 89 -2.58 -5.53 8.09
CA LEU A 89 -3.97 -5.87 7.82
C LEU A 89 -4.09 -6.70 6.53
N TYR A 90 -5.02 -7.65 6.52
CA TYR A 90 -5.40 -8.40 5.31
C TYR A 90 -6.85 -8.13 4.95
N ILE A 91 -7.12 -7.81 3.68
CA ILE A 91 -8.48 -7.71 3.14
C ILE A 91 -8.55 -8.53 1.85
N ASN A 92 -9.55 -9.41 1.77
CA ASN A 92 -9.90 -10.08 0.52
C ASN A 92 -10.87 -9.22 -0.27
N THR A 93 -10.62 -9.05 -1.56
CA THR A 93 -11.59 -8.44 -2.49
C THR A 93 -11.79 -9.35 -3.70
N PHE A 94 -12.94 -9.20 -4.35
CA PHE A 94 -13.32 -9.89 -5.56
C PHE A 94 -13.65 -8.80 -6.58
N ASN A 95 -12.65 -8.44 -7.38
CA ASN A 95 -12.72 -7.27 -8.25
C ASN A 95 -13.40 -7.68 -9.56
N GLU A 96 -14.50 -7.03 -9.92
CA GLU A 96 -15.20 -7.25 -11.18
C GLU A 96 -14.57 -6.38 -12.28
N TRP A 97 -14.20 -6.99 -13.41
CA TRP A 97 -13.49 -6.33 -14.49
C TRP A 97 -14.17 -6.62 -15.84
N LYS A 98 -14.16 -5.61 -16.71
CA LYS A 98 -14.33 -5.83 -18.15
C LYS A 98 -13.01 -6.34 -18.75
N ASP A 99 -13.10 -6.92 -19.95
CA ASP A 99 -11.91 -7.32 -20.68
C ASP A 99 -11.01 -6.12 -21.06
N LYS A 100 -9.73 -6.40 -21.26
CA LYS A 100 -8.72 -5.35 -21.54
C LYS A 100 -9.06 -4.67 -22.87
N GLY A 101 -9.12 -3.34 -22.87
CA GLY A 101 -9.54 -2.53 -24.00
C GLY A 101 -10.89 -1.84 -23.79
N ASP A 102 -11.76 -2.44 -22.96
CA ASP A 102 -13.13 -1.95 -22.72
C ASP A 102 -13.31 -1.22 -21.37
N SER A 103 -12.23 -1.03 -20.60
CA SER A 103 -12.24 -0.37 -19.28
C SER A 103 -11.12 0.67 -19.16
N PRO A 104 -11.33 1.79 -18.44
CA PRO A 104 -10.31 2.82 -18.17
C PRO A 104 -9.21 2.37 -17.20
N GLY A 105 -8.92 1.07 -17.12
CA GLY A 105 -7.88 0.51 -16.25
C GLY A 105 -8.29 0.34 -14.78
N ARG A 106 -9.60 0.29 -14.48
CA ARG A 106 -10.13 0.09 -13.13
C ARG A 106 -11.24 -0.98 -13.07
N PRO A 107 -11.50 -1.58 -11.90
CA PRO A 107 -12.63 -2.48 -11.72
C PRO A 107 -13.96 -1.77 -12.00
N VAL A 108 -14.95 -2.53 -12.49
CA VAL A 108 -16.36 -2.10 -12.56
C VAL A 108 -16.96 -2.04 -11.17
N ASP A 109 -16.62 -3.02 -10.33
CA ASP A 109 -17.07 -3.11 -8.95
C ASP A 109 -16.01 -3.84 -8.10
N ILE A 110 -16.02 -3.60 -6.78
CA ILE A 110 -15.13 -4.24 -5.80
C ILE A 110 -15.99 -4.91 -4.74
N HIS A 111 -16.19 -6.22 -4.90
CA HIS A 111 -16.96 -7.03 -3.97
C HIS A 111 -16.10 -7.48 -2.79
N ARG A 112 -16.67 -7.53 -1.58
CA ARG A 112 -16.01 -8.06 -0.37
C ARG A 112 -16.57 -9.41 0.08
N ASP A 113 -17.75 -9.75 -0.37
CA ASP A 113 -18.39 -11.03 -0.06
C ASP A 113 -17.95 -12.09 -1.08
N PRO A 114 -17.36 -13.23 -0.65
CA PRO A 114 -17.03 -14.34 -1.54
C PRO A 114 -18.23 -14.94 -2.29
N SER A 115 -19.47 -14.68 -1.86
CA SER A 115 -20.68 -15.16 -2.54
C SER A 115 -20.78 -14.72 -4.00
N ILE A 116 -20.11 -13.63 -4.42
CA ILE A 116 -20.05 -13.25 -5.84
C ILE A 116 -19.45 -14.35 -6.72
N MET A 117 -18.50 -15.13 -6.19
CA MET A 117 -17.85 -16.21 -6.94
C MET A 117 -18.82 -17.35 -7.29
N SER A 118 -19.88 -17.56 -6.51
CA SER A 118 -20.88 -18.59 -6.83
C SER A 118 -21.77 -18.21 -8.03
N LYS A 119 -21.75 -16.93 -8.42
CA LYS A 119 -22.43 -16.41 -9.61
C LYS A 119 -21.55 -16.48 -10.87
N THR A 120 -20.32 -16.98 -10.74
CA THR A 120 -19.37 -17.07 -11.86
C THR A 120 -19.30 -18.47 -12.44
N THR A 121 -18.93 -18.56 -13.72
CA THR A 121 -18.58 -19.80 -14.40
C THR A 121 -17.19 -19.68 -15.00
N ARG A 122 -16.41 -20.77 -15.01
CA ARG A 122 -15.06 -20.76 -15.57
C ARG A 122 -15.13 -20.65 -17.09
N GLY A 123 -14.63 -19.55 -17.65
CA GLY A 123 -14.51 -19.32 -19.09
C GLY A 123 -13.35 -20.08 -19.71
N THR A 124 -13.33 -20.14 -21.06
CA THR A 124 -12.26 -20.76 -21.85
C THR A 124 -10.90 -20.07 -21.71
N ASP A 125 -10.90 -18.82 -21.27
CA ASP A 125 -9.71 -18.01 -20.95
C ASP A 125 -9.21 -18.21 -19.52
N ASN A 126 -9.73 -19.23 -18.83
CA ASN A 126 -9.46 -19.55 -17.43
C ASN A 126 -9.86 -18.45 -16.43
N LYS A 127 -10.72 -17.49 -16.81
CA LYS A 127 -11.27 -16.50 -15.88
C LYS A 127 -12.62 -16.95 -15.33
N ASP A 128 -12.95 -16.48 -14.13
CA ASP A 128 -14.26 -16.70 -13.51
C ASP A 128 -15.22 -15.59 -13.96
N ARG A 129 -16.17 -15.91 -14.85
CA ARG A 129 -17.01 -14.95 -15.56
C ARG A 129 -18.46 -14.92 -15.08
N LEU A 130 -19.01 -13.72 -14.95
CA LEU A 130 -20.43 -13.46 -14.70
C LEU A 130 -21.23 -13.56 -16.00
N GLU A 131 -22.56 -13.67 -15.90
CA GLU A 131 -23.47 -13.72 -17.05
C GLU A 131 -23.38 -12.48 -17.96
N ASN A 132 -23.04 -11.33 -17.38
CA ASN A 132 -22.85 -10.07 -18.12
C ASN A 132 -21.54 -10.02 -18.93
N GLY A 133 -20.73 -11.07 -18.90
CA GLY A 133 -19.45 -11.17 -19.61
C GLY A 133 -18.24 -10.64 -18.82
N ASN A 134 -18.44 -9.88 -17.73
CA ASN A 134 -17.35 -9.45 -16.86
C ASN A 134 -16.70 -10.64 -16.16
N TYR A 135 -15.46 -10.48 -15.73
CA TYR A 135 -14.77 -11.48 -14.92
C TYR A 135 -14.50 -10.97 -13.51
N VAL A 136 -14.53 -11.88 -12.54
CA VAL A 136 -14.26 -11.60 -11.13
C VAL A 136 -12.89 -12.14 -10.76
N GLU A 137 -12.07 -11.29 -10.15
CA GLU A 137 -10.68 -11.58 -9.80
C GLU A 137 -10.50 -11.60 -8.28
N ASP A 138 -10.33 -12.80 -7.71
CA ASP A 138 -10.01 -12.99 -6.29
C ASP A 138 -8.63 -12.41 -5.95
N THR A 139 -8.61 -11.34 -5.17
CA THR A 139 -7.42 -10.54 -4.86
C THR A 139 -7.18 -10.50 -3.35
N GLY A 140 -5.98 -10.90 -2.93
CA GLY A 140 -5.52 -10.77 -1.55
C GLY A 140 -4.78 -9.45 -1.40
N ASN A 141 -5.27 -8.57 -0.51
CA ASN A 141 -4.67 -7.27 -0.27
C ASN A 141 -4.00 -7.28 1.11
N HIS A 142 -2.67 -7.19 1.12
CA HIS A 142 -1.86 -7.11 2.34
C HIS A 142 -1.41 -5.68 2.55
N PHE A 143 -1.91 -5.07 3.61
CA PHE A 143 -1.40 -3.80 4.11
C PHE A 143 -0.17 -4.11 4.95
N VAL A 144 0.96 -3.56 4.55
CA VAL A 144 2.25 -3.84 5.16
C VAL A 144 2.98 -2.58 5.54
N PHE A 145 3.84 -2.68 6.53
CA PHE A 145 4.85 -1.66 6.84
C PHE A 145 6.21 -2.17 6.38
N ILE A 146 6.88 -1.43 5.50
CA ILE A 146 8.21 -1.75 4.99
C ILE A 146 9.26 -1.27 5.99
N LEU A 147 10.26 -2.11 6.25
CA LEU A 147 11.40 -1.81 7.13
C LEU A 147 12.70 -1.73 6.33
N ASP A 148 13.69 -1.04 6.87
CA ASP A 148 15.08 -1.15 6.41
C ASP A 148 15.75 -2.43 6.96
N GLU A 149 17.04 -2.60 6.66
CA GLU A 149 17.83 -3.76 7.11
C GLU A 149 18.08 -3.79 8.63
N ASP A 150 17.97 -2.64 9.29
CA ASP A 150 18.12 -2.48 10.73
C ASP A 150 16.77 -2.50 11.46
N TYR A 151 15.69 -2.88 10.76
CA TYR A 151 14.31 -2.94 11.27
C TYR A 151 13.70 -1.58 11.64
N ASN A 152 14.22 -0.47 11.11
CA ASN A 152 13.55 0.82 11.27
C ASN A 152 12.35 0.94 10.32
N PRO A 153 11.22 1.51 10.77
CA PRO A 153 10.06 1.74 9.92
C PRO A 153 10.41 2.71 8.77
N LEU A 154 10.09 2.34 7.52
CA LEU A 154 10.30 3.19 6.34
C LEU A 154 8.99 3.77 5.81
N GLU A 155 8.11 2.93 5.27
CA GLU A 155 6.87 3.39 4.64
C GLU A 155 5.77 2.34 4.74
N GLN A 156 4.52 2.81 4.70
CA GLN A 156 3.34 1.96 4.58
C GLN A 156 3.14 1.58 3.11
N ALA A 157 2.67 0.37 2.83
CA ALA A 157 2.39 -0.07 1.47
C ALA A 157 1.24 -1.08 1.40
N LEU A 158 0.71 -1.25 0.19
CA LEU A 158 -0.24 -2.28 -0.21
C LEU A 158 0.42 -3.27 -1.15
N ILE A 159 0.32 -4.56 -0.84
CA ILE A 159 0.68 -5.65 -1.76
C ILE A 159 -0.61 -6.32 -2.22
N THR A 160 -0.89 -6.23 -3.52
CA THR A 160 -2.02 -6.90 -4.14
C THR A 160 -1.56 -8.20 -4.79
N MET A 161 -2.17 -9.32 -4.39
CA MET A 161 -1.81 -10.66 -4.83
C MET A 161 -3.02 -11.36 -5.43
N LYS A 162 -2.96 -11.60 -6.74
CA LYS A 162 -4.04 -12.17 -7.56
C LYS A 162 -3.51 -13.29 -8.46
N SER A 163 -4.41 -14.04 -9.11
CA SER A 163 -4.05 -15.14 -10.03
C SER A 163 -3.06 -16.11 -9.37
N THR A 164 -1.88 -16.36 -9.96
CA THR A 164 -0.82 -17.23 -9.38
C THR A 164 -0.32 -16.72 -8.02
N GLN A 165 -0.22 -15.39 -7.85
CA GLN A 165 0.19 -14.77 -6.60
C GLN A 165 -0.84 -14.92 -5.49
N LYS A 166 -2.12 -15.15 -5.82
CA LYS A 166 -3.16 -15.40 -4.81
C LYS A 166 -2.84 -16.63 -3.98
N LYS A 167 -2.24 -17.67 -4.58
CA LYS A 167 -1.79 -18.86 -3.85
C LYS A 167 -0.72 -18.50 -2.81
N LYS A 168 0.25 -17.65 -3.17
CA LYS A 168 1.29 -17.14 -2.26
C LYS A 168 0.67 -16.35 -1.11
N SER A 169 -0.32 -15.50 -1.38
CA SER A 169 -1.10 -14.79 -0.36
C SER A 169 -1.77 -15.74 0.63
N LYS A 170 -2.42 -16.81 0.15
CA LYS A 170 -3.05 -17.82 1.02
C LYS A 170 -2.01 -18.52 1.90
N THR A 171 -0.87 -18.92 1.31
CA THR A 171 0.25 -19.52 2.06
C THR A 171 0.80 -18.57 3.13
N TRP A 172 0.95 -17.28 2.83
CA TRP A 172 1.40 -16.29 3.81
C TRP A 172 0.41 -16.14 4.97
N ASN A 173 -0.90 -16.04 4.69
CA ASN A 173 -1.93 -16.01 5.72
C ASN A 173 -1.91 -17.28 6.60
N SER A 174 -1.79 -18.46 5.99
CA SER A 174 -1.64 -19.72 6.74
C SER A 174 -0.39 -19.71 7.63
N MET A 175 0.73 -19.17 7.11
CA MET A 175 1.95 -18.99 7.89
C MET A 175 1.68 -18.11 9.11
N ILE A 176 1.13 -16.91 8.93
CA ILE A 176 0.78 -15.97 10.02
C ILE A 176 -0.11 -16.65 11.07
N MET A 177 -1.19 -17.31 10.65
CA MET A 177 -2.16 -17.95 11.56
C MET A 177 -1.58 -19.13 12.34
N SER A 178 -0.60 -19.83 11.78
CA SER A 178 0.06 -20.98 12.40
C SER A 178 1.16 -20.59 13.39
N ARG A 179 1.71 -19.37 13.31
CA ARG A 179 2.82 -18.95 14.19
C ARG A 179 2.40 -18.98 15.66
N ARG A 180 3.31 -19.42 16.51
CA ARG A 180 3.14 -19.43 17.96
C ARG A 180 4.38 -18.86 18.62
N THR A 181 4.18 -18.08 19.68
CA THR A 181 5.25 -17.58 20.55
C THR A 181 4.86 -17.78 22.01
N GLN A 182 5.86 -17.88 22.89
CA GLN A 182 5.64 -18.14 24.31
C GLN A 182 5.22 -16.87 25.04
N GLY A 183 4.05 -16.90 25.66
CA GLY A 183 3.55 -15.85 26.54
C GLY A 183 3.54 -16.30 28.00
N LYS A 184 3.12 -15.38 28.89
CA LYS A 184 2.97 -15.69 30.33
C LYS A 184 1.98 -16.83 30.61
N ASN A 185 0.96 -16.97 29.76
CA ASN A 185 -0.12 -17.95 29.90
C ASN A 185 0.04 -19.14 28.93
N GLY A 186 1.24 -19.35 28.37
CA GLY A 186 1.53 -20.37 27.37
C GLY A 186 1.62 -19.84 25.94
N MET A 187 1.62 -20.75 24.98
CA MET A 187 1.81 -20.43 23.55
C MET A 187 0.59 -19.71 22.98
N PHE A 188 0.80 -18.61 22.28
CA PHE A 188 -0.26 -17.85 21.61
C PHE A 188 0.14 -17.48 20.17
N ASN A 189 -0.86 -17.19 19.33
CA ASN A 189 -0.62 -16.59 18.01
C ASN A 189 -0.43 -15.08 18.18
N PRO A 190 0.76 -14.53 17.91
CA PRO A 190 0.98 -13.10 18.08
C PRO A 190 0.24 -12.30 17.00
N PRO A 191 -0.12 -11.04 17.26
CA PRO A 191 -0.70 -10.16 16.25
C PRO A 191 0.19 -10.09 15.00
N SER A 192 -0.38 -10.05 13.80
CA SER A 192 0.41 -10.04 12.56
C SER A 192 1.37 -8.84 12.49
N TRP A 193 0.94 -7.68 12.99
CA TRP A 193 1.73 -6.45 13.08
C TRP A 193 2.92 -6.53 14.06
N SER A 194 3.09 -7.66 14.74
CA SER A 194 4.24 -7.97 15.61
C SER A 194 5.16 -9.07 15.04
N THR A 195 5.00 -9.39 13.75
CA THR A 195 5.85 -10.36 13.04
C THR A 195 6.45 -9.74 11.79
N ALA A 196 7.73 -9.96 11.54
CA ALA A 196 8.43 -9.50 10.35
C ALA A 196 8.64 -10.66 9.37
N TYR A 197 8.59 -10.34 8.07
CA TYR A 197 8.80 -11.27 6.96
C TYR A 197 9.72 -10.64 5.94
N ARG A 198 10.53 -11.48 5.28
CA ARG A 198 11.30 -11.07 4.10
C ARG A 198 10.55 -11.49 2.85
N LEU A 199 10.30 -10.52 1.98
CA LEU A 199 9.68 -10.73 0.68
C LEU A 199 10.74 -10.61 -0.40
N THR A 200 11.00 -11.71 -1.09
CA THR A 200 11.87 -11.75 -2.27
C THR A 200 11.05 -12.10 -3.51
N THR A 201 11.69 -12.06 -4.67
CA THR A 201 11.10 -12.51 -5.94
C THR A 201 11.92 -13.65 -6.54
N THR A 202 11.22 -14.58 -7.18
CA THR A 202 11.83 -15.67 -7.93
C THR A 202 11.19 -15.79 -9.30
N LYS A 203 11.96 -16.29 -10.27
CA LYS A 203 11.43 -16.59 -11.61
C LYS A 203 10.67 -17.90 -11.55
N GLU A 204 9.40 -17.86 -11.93
CA GLU A 204 8.52 -19.00 -12.10
C GLU A 204 8.26 -19.21 -13.60
N SER A 205 7.96 -20.44 -14.00
CA SER A 205 7.62 -20.76 -15.37
C SER A 205 6.66 -21.94 -15.46
N ASN A 206 5.87 -21.96 -16.53
CA ASN A 206 5.15 -23.13 -17.00
C ASN A 206 5.58 -23.44 -18.45
N SER A 207 4.88 -24.35 -19.13
CA SER A 207 5.19 -24.72 -20.52
C SER A 207 5.02 -23.58 -21.53
N GLN A 208 4.30 -22.51 -21.18
CA GLN A 208 3.95 -21.43 -22.10
C GLN A 208 4.63 -20.10 -21.78
N ASN A 209 4.91 -19.81 -20.50
CA ASN A 209 5.29 -18.50 -20.02
C ASN A 209 6.25 -18.58 -18.83
N SER A 210 6.97 -17.48 -18.59
CA SER A 210 7.72 -17.25 -17.35
C SER A 210 7.40 -15.88 -16.75
N TRP A 211 7.28 -15.80 -15.43
CA TRP A 211 6.98 -14.57 -14.70
C TRP A 211 7.79 -14.53 -13.41
N TYR A 212 7.84 -13.39 -12.75
CA TYR A 212 8.39 -13.30 -11.39
C TYR A 212 7.27 -13.39 -10.36
N GLY A 213 7.48 -14.18 -9.32
CA GLY A 213 6.54 -14.37 -8.22
C GLY A 213 7.17 -14.06 -6.86
N TRP A 214 6.35 -13.58 -5.92
CA TRP A 214 6.68 -13.42 -4.51
C TRP A 214 7.07 -14.74 -3.83
N VAL A 215 8.14 -14.67 -3.05
CA VAL A 215 8.51 -15.64 -2.02
C VAL A 215 8.46 -14.92 -0.69
N VAL A 216 7.82 -15.54 0.30
CA VAL A 216 7.59 -14.97 1.62
C VAL A 216 8.23 -15.87 2.65
N ASP A 217 9.24 -15.36 3.33
CA ASP A 217 9.94 -16.04 4.40
C ASP A 217 9.68 -15.33 5.73
N PHE A 218 9.41 -16.11 6.77
CA PHE A 218 9.36 -15.54 8.12
C PHE A 218 10.75 -15.08 8.53
N ASP A 219 10.83 -13.88 9.06
CA ASP A 219 12.08 -13.27 9.48
C ASP A 219 12.21 -13.39 11.00
N LYS A 220 11.40 -12.63 11.75
CA LYS A 220 11.42 -12.70 13.22
C LYS A 220 10.12 -12.26 13.89
N PHE A 221 9.99 -12.62 15.16
CA PHE A 221 9.03 -11.99 16.07
C PHE A 221 9.59 -10.65 16.54
N LEU A 222 8.73 -9.65 16.61
CA LEU A 222 9.04 -8.35 17.22
C LEU A 222 8.61 -8.39 18.68
N ASN A 223 9.40 -7.76 19.57
CA ASN A 223 9.14 -7.77 21.00
C ASN A 223 9.22 -6.35 21.60
N THR A 224 8.59 -6.14 22.75
CA THR A 224 8.51 -4.82 23.38
C THR A 224 9.82 -4.36 24.00
N GLN A 225 10.76 -5.26 24.26
CA GLN A 225 12.06 -4.92 24.83
C GLN A 225 12.97 -4.26 23.79
N GLU A 226 12.97 -4.76 22.56
CA GLU A 226 13.87 -4.33 21.49
C GLU A 226 13.17 -3.47 20.43
N ASN A 227 11.86 -3.64 20.25
CA ASN A 227 11.12 -3.10 19.09
C ASN A 227 9.89 -2.27 19.49
N LEU A 228 9.88 -1.66 20.68
CA LEU A 228 8.73 -0.91 21.18
C LEU A 228 8.20 0.12 20.17
N LYS A 229 9.07 1.02 19.68
CA LYS A 229 8.70 2.07 18.73
C LYS A 229 8.17 1.52 17.40
N LEU A 230 8.76 0.41 16.92
CA LEU A 230 8.30 -0.27 15.72
C LEU A 230 6.91 -0.88 15.93
N LEU A 231 6.69 -1.56 17.05
CA LEU A 231 5.39 -2.15 17.42
C LEU A 231 4.31 -1.08 17.53
N GLU A 232 4.60 0.05 18.17
CA GLU A 232 3.67 1.19 18.24
C GLU A 232 3.32 1.71 16.85
N THR A 233 4.32 1.83 15.97
CA THR A 233 4.15 2.31 14.60
C THR A 233 3.30 1.34 13.75
N THR A 234 3.59 0.04 13.79
CA THR A 234 2.86 -0.97 13.00
C THR A 234 1.46 -1.22 13.54
N GLN A 235 1.27 -1.13 14.86
CA GLN A 235 -0.04 -1.16 15.49
C GLN A 235 -0.87 0.07 15.12
N ALA A 236 -0.29 1.27 15.14
CA ALA A 236 -0.96 2.50 14.71
C ALA A 236 -1.42 2.40 13.25
N PHE A 237 -0.56 1.86 12.37
CA PHE A 237 -0.95 1.62 10.98
C PHE A 237 -2.11 0.63 10.87
N TYR A 238 -2.07 -0.50 11.58
CA TYR A 238 -3.21 -1.44 11.64
C TYR A 238 -4.52 -0.74 12.06
N GLN A 239 -4.49 0.05 13.13
CA GLN A 239 -5.67 0.75 13.64
C GLN A 239 -6.22 1.78 12.63
N SER A 240 -5.32 2.51 11.95
CA SER A 240 -5.72 3.46 10.91
C SER A 240 -6.29 2.74 9.67
N ALA A 241 -5.66 1.66 9.23
CA ALA A 241 -6.08 0.89 8.07
C ALA A 241 -7.43 0.18 8.31
N MET A 242 -7.70 -0.28 9.53
CA MET A 242 -9.00 -0.84 9.92
C MET A 242 -10.15 0.15 9.83
N LYS A 243 -9.88 1.44 10.09
CA LYS A 243 -10.86 2.53 9.97
C LYS A 243 -10.97 3.05 8.53
N SER A 244 -10.01 2.68 7.69
CA SER A 244 -9.92 3.20 6.33
C SER A 244 -10.93 2.51 5.42
N ASP A 245 -11.60 3.33 4.61
CA ASP A 245 -12.59 2.89 3.62
C ASP A 245 -11.94 2.69 2.23
N ILE A 246 -10.65 2.33 2.17
CA ILE A 246 -9.87 2.16 0.92
C ILE A 246 -10.54 1.19 -0.06
N PHE A 247 -11.29 0.20 0.44
CA PHE A 247 -12.10 -0.73 -0.36
C PHE A 247 -13.60 -0.59 -0.06
N GLY A 248 -14.01 0.58 0.41
CA GLY A 248 -15.41 0.95 0.58
C GLY A 248 -16.19 0.89 -0.72
N LYS A 249 -17.51 1.08 -0.62
CA LYS A 249 -18.43 1.09 -1.78
C LYS A 249 -17.98 2.15 -2.79
N VAL A 250 -17.15 1.75 -3.75
CA VAL A 250 -16.79 2.64 -4.85
C VAL A 250 -17.96 2.64 -5.82
N ASN A 251 -18.88 3.59 -5.62
CA ASN A 251 -19.99 3.78 -6.55
C ASN A 251 -19.48 4.56 -7.77
N PHE A 252 -19.04 3.84 -8.80
CA PHE A 252 -18.46 4.44 -10.00
C PHE A 252 -19.50 5.06 -10.96
N ALA A 253 -20.79 5.07 -10.59
CA ALA A 253 -21.84 5.67 -11.40
C ALA A 253 -21.70 7.20 -11.54
N ASP A 254 -21.12 7.87 -10.54
CA ASP A 254 -21.11 9.33 -10.46
C ASP A 254 -19.93 9.99 -11.21
N GLU A 255 -18.86 9.25 -11.54
CA GLU A 255 -17.68 9.83 -12.19
C GLU A 255 -17.77 9.90 -13.72
N ASN A 256 -18.75 9.23 -14.34
CA ASN A 256 -18.94 9.28 -15.79
C ASN A 256 -19.58 10.58 -16.31
N GLN A 257 -19.96 11.51 -15.43
CA GLN A 257 -20.56 12.79 -15.84
C GLN A 257 -19.54 13.94 -16.03
N VAL A 258 -18.29 13.82 -15.56
CA VAL A 258 -17.35 14.97 -15.56
C VAL A 258 -16.42 15.01 -16.80
N VAL A 259 -16.45 14.00 -17.68
CA VAL A 259 -15.61 13.96 -18.90
C VAL A 259 -16.43 14.20 -20.19
N GLY A 260 -17.58 14.88 -20.06
CA GLY A 260 -18.40 15.30 -21.20
C GLY A 260 -18.22 16.78 -21.52
N ASN A 261 -17.39 17.08 -22.53
CA ASN A 261 -17.38 18.28 -23.36
C ASN A 261 -17.69 19.64 -22.70
N ASN A 262 -16.65 20.42 -22.43
CA ASN A 262 -16.69 21.87 -22.69
C ASN A 262 -15.44 22.27 -23.48
N LYS A 263 -15.51 22.07 -24.81
CA LYS A 263 -14.70 22.85 -25.75
C LYS A 263 -15.47 24.13 -26.04
N GLU A 264 -15.28 25.14 -25.21
CA GLU A 264 -15.45 26.52 -25.64
C GLU A 264 -14.13 27.25 -25.38
N GLY A 265 -13.56 27.76 -26.46
CA GLY A 265 -12.24 28.37 -26.48
C GLY A 265 -12.22 29.66 -25.68
N ILE A 266 -11.17 29.84 -24.88
CA ILE A 266 -10.83 31.12 -24.28
C ILE A 266 -9.69 31.71 -25.12
N PRO A 267 -9.89 32.86 -25.80
CA PRO A 267 -8.78 33.62 -26.36
C PRO A 267 -8.02 34.31 -25.22
N PHE A 268 -6.69 34.17 -25.27
CA PHE A 268 -5.62 34.79 -24.47
C PHE A 268 -5.99 35.64 -23.25
#